data_AF-A0A924Y7I0-F1
#
_entry.id   AF-A0A924Y7I0-F1
#
_cell.length_a   1.000
_cell.length_b   1.000
_cell.length_c   1.000
_cell.angle_alpha   90.00
_cell.angle_beta   90.00
_cell.angle_gamma   90.00
#
_symmetry.space_group_name_H-M   'P 1'
#
loop_
_entity.id
_entity.type
_entity.pdbx_description
1 polymer ?
#
loop_
_entity_poly.entity_id
_entity_poly.type
_entity_poly.pdbx_seq_one_letter_code
_entity_poly.pdbx_strand_id
1 'polypeptide(L)'
;MRKKIAMIGAGSVVFCKTLMSDILATPALADSEFALMSPTESKLRRMEAFGQRMIKDNGLPGSVWATTNRQEAIKDADFVVVMIQVGGFEAYGVDYEVPLKYGVDQCIGDTLGPGGIFRGQRHIPVLMDIARDMETLAKPGAIMLQYANPMAANCMALGKNSDVSFVGLCHGVQTTLDLIAGYCAVPKDEITYVCGGINHMDWFLRLEHQGRDLYPELRELFEKPEYYKNEKVRGEVFRQFGYFMTESTGHLSEYVPWFR
;
A
#
# COMPACT_ATOMS: atom_id res chain seq x y z
N MET A 1 24.96 10.76 -5.28
CA MET A 1 24.50 11.94 -4.51
C MET A 1 23.46 11.45 -3.52
N ARG A 2 23.59 11.88 -2.27
CA ARG A 2 22.67 11.58 -1.19
C ARG A 2 21.23 11.90 -1.57
N LYS A 3 20.32 10.96 -1.32
CA LYS A 3 18.88 11.13 -1.59
C LYS A 3 18.12 11.53 -0.34
N LYS A 4 17.26 12.56 -0.45
CA LYS A 4 16.34 12.92 0.64
C LYS A 4 14.98 12.27 0.40
N ILE A 5 14.48 11.58 1.42
CA ILE A 5 13.22 10.84 1.39
C ILE A 5 12.31 11.40 2.47
N ALA A 6 11.26 12.10 2.06
CA ALA A 6 10.23 12.60 2.98
C ALA A 6 9.22 11.49 3.27
N MET A 7 9.04 11.14 4.54
CA MET A 7 8.15 10.08 5.00
C MET A 7 6.91 10.71 5.64
N ILE A 8 5.89 11.01 4.83
CA ILE A 8 4.67 11.71 5.24
C ILE A 8 3.65 10.72 5.82
N GLY A 9 3.34 10.85 7.11
CA GLY A 9 2.55 9.85 7.85
C GLY A 9 3.43 8.87 8.63
N ALA A 10 4.65 9.26 9.01
CA ALA A 10 5.62 8.43 9.75
C ALA A 10 5.14 7.95 11.14
N GLY A 11 3.94 8.33 11.57
CA GLY A 11 3.24 7.70 12.70
C GLY A 11 2.83 6.24 12.45
N SER A 12 2.85 5.78 11.19
CA SER A 12 2.72 4.36 10.82
C SER A 12 4.01 3.60 11.14
N VAL A 13 4.23 3.32 12.43
CA VAL A 13 5.49 2.80 12.98
C VAL A 13 6.01 1.57 12.24
N VAL A 14 5.17 0.55 12.02
CA VAL A 14 5.59 -0.71 11.39
C VAL A 14 5.98 -0.49 9.93
N PHE A 15 5.14 0.22 9.18
CA PHE A 15 5.36 0.43 7.75
C PHE A 15 6.57 1.35 7.50
N CYS A 16 6.63 2.48 8.21
CA CYS A 16 7.74 3.42 8.15
C CYS A 16 9.07 2.76 8.52
N LYS A 17 9.09 1.96 9.60
CA LYS A 17 10.26 1.18 10.01
C LYS A 17 10.72 0.24 8.90
N THR A 18 9.80 -0.55 8.35
CA THR A 18 10.11 -1.59 7.37
C THR A 18 10.74 -0.96 6.12
N LEU A 19 10.06 0.04 5.55
CA LEU A 19 10.53 0.71 4.34
C LEU A 19 11.88 1.41 4.56
N MET A 20 12.06 2.10 5.69
CA MET A 20 13.35 2.74 6.02
C MET A 20 14.48 1.70 6.16
N SER A 21 14.20 0.54 6.75
CA SER A 21 15.18 -0.54 6.92
C SER A 21 15.61 -1.11 5.56
N ASP A 22 14.65 -1.38 4.67
CA ASP A 22 14.91 -1.92 3.33
C ASP A 22 15.71 -0.94 2.46
N ILE A 23 15.37 0.34 2.51
CA ILE A 23 16.10 1.39 1.78
C ILE A 23 17.53 1.51 2.28
N LEU A 24 17.73 1.50 3.61
CA LEU A 24 19.07 1.57 4.19
C LEU A 24 19.92 0.31 3.94
N ALA A 25 19.28 -0.85 3.77
CA ALA A 25 19.94 -2.09 3.37
C ALA A 25 20.30 -2.13 1.87
N THR A 26 19.78 -1.19 1.07
CA THR A 26 20.05 -1.11 -0.38
C THR A 26 21.29 -0.27 -0.64
N PRO A 27 22.40 -0.82 -1.20
CA PRO A 27 23.67 -0.09 -1.35
C PRO A 27 23.57 1.25 -2.09
N ALA A 28 22.70 1.34 -3.10
CA ALA A 28 22.49 2.57 -3.87
C ALA A 28 21.77 3.69 -3.09
N LEU A 29 21.16 3.37 -1.94
CA LEU A 29 20.36 4.29 -1.12
C LEU A 29 20.81 4.33 0.35
N ALA A 30 21.89 3.63 0.71
CA ALA A 30 22.36 3.49 2.09
C ALA A 30 22.77 4.82 2.76
N ASP A 31 23.10 5.85 1.97
CA ASP A 31 23.45 7.19 2.43
C ASP A 31 22.24 8.14 2.57
N SER A 32 21.02 7.66 2.33
CA SER A 32 19.81 8.49 2.28
C SER A 32 19.57 9.31 3.57
N GLU A 33 18.96 10.46 3.40
CA GLU A 33 18.42 11.29 4.47
C GLU A 33 16.91 11.04 4.58
N PHE A 34 16.43 10.64 5.75
CA PHE A 34 15.01 10.43 6.03
C PHE A 34 14.45 11.60 6.84
N ALA A 35 13.43 12.25 6.30
CA ALA A 35 12.65 13.26 7.00
C ALA A 35 11.31 12.66 7.44
N LEU A 36 11.19 12.28 8.70
CA LEU A 36 9.98 11.69 9.26
C LEU A 36 8.97 12.79 9.59
N MET A 37 7.75 12.68 9.06
CA MET A 37 6.71 13.66 9.29
C MET A 37 5.40 13.06 9.76
N SER A 38 4.87 13.60 10.85
CA SER A 38 3.56 13.28 11.42
C SER A 38 3.03 14.50 12.16
N PRO A 39 1.70 14.74 12.21
CA PRO A 39 1.13 15.85 12.98
C PRO A 39 1.31 15.71 14.51
N THR A 40 1.65 14.51 15.00
CA THR A 40 1.83 14.24 16.43
C THR A 40 3.23 13.72 16.75
N GLU A 41 3.83 14.25 17.83
CA GLU A 41 5.22 13.95 18.19
C GLU A 41 5.42 12.59 18.88
N SER A 42 4.42 12.06 19.59
CA SER A 42 4.60 10.94 20.53
C SER A 42 5.17 9.68 19.87
N LYS A 43 4.58 9.23 18.76
CA LYS A 43 5.09 8.10 17.96
C LYS A 43 6.30 8.51 17.11
N LEU A 44 6.30 9.75 16.66
CA LEU A 44 7.30 10.29 15.73
C LEU A 44 8.70 10.35 16.34
N ARG A 45 8.84 10.85 17.58
CA ARG A 45 10.15 10.91 18.29
C ARG A 45 10.70 9.52 18.62
N ARG A 46 9.83 8.56 18.89
CA ARG A 46 10.23 7.15 19.06
C ARG A 46 10.77 6.56 17.76
N MET A 47 10.16 6.89 16.62
CA MET A 47 10.62 6.47 15.30
C MET A 47 11.96 7.12 14.92
N GLU A 48 12.13 8.41 15.22
CA GLU A 48 13.41 9.12 15.05
C GLU A 48 14.53 8.44 15.86
N ALA A 49 14.32 8.23 17.16
CA ALA A 49 15.30 7.57 18.02
C ALA A 49 15.61 6.14 17.56
N PHE A 50 14.61 5.39 17.11
CA PHE A 50 14.80 4.05 16.54
C PHE A 50 15.68 4.11 15.29
N GLY A 51 15.37 5.00 14.33
CA GLY A 51 16.13 5.10 13.09
C GLY A 51 17.57 5.57 13.33
N GLN A 52 17.79 6.54 14.23
CA GLN A 52 19.13 7.00 14.61
C GLN A 52 19.96 5.86 15.20
N ARG A 53 19.35 5.07 16.09
CA ARG A 53 19.99 3.90 16.68
C ARG A 53 20.31 2.85 15.62
N MET A 54 19.38 2.55 14.72
CA MET A 54 19.57 1.58 13.66
C MET A 54 20.73 1.97 12.73
N ILE A 55 20.82 3.23 12.33
CA ILE A 55 21.91 3.76 11.52
C ILE A 55 23.25 3.63 12.26
N LYS A 56 23.29 4.05 13.53
CA LYS A 56 24.50 4.00 14.37
C LYS A 56 24.99 2.56 14.61
N ASP A 57 24.09 1.67 15.04
CA ASP A 57 24.44 0.30 15.43
C ASP A 57 24.92 -0.53 14.23
N ASN A 58 24.55 -0.15 13.00
CA ASN A 58 24.98 -0.80 11.76
C ASN A 58 26.07 -0.03 10.99
N GLY A 59 26.57 1.10 11.50
CA GLY A 59 27.61 1.89 10.83
C GLY A 59 27.20 2.46 9.47
N LEU A 60 25.91 2.75 9.27
CA LEU A 60 25.36 3.20 8.00
C LEU A 60 25.62 4.72 7.77
N PRO A 61 25.82 5.17 6.52
CA PRO A 61 26.11 6.57 6.21
C PRO A 61 24.87 7.49 6.16
N GLY A 62 23.66 6.92 6.26
CA GLY A 62 22.41 7.67 6.23
C GLY A 62 22.17 8.54 7.47
N SER A 63 21.07 9.29 7.47
CA SER A 63 20.60 10.03 8.66
C SER A 63 19.09 10.09 8.68
N VAL A 64 18.54 10.34 9.87
CA VAL A 64 17.10 10.48 10.07
C VAL A 64 16.83 11.58 11.08
N TRP A 65 15.78 12.35 10.80
CA TRP A 65 15.28 13.39 11.68
C TRP A 65 13.75 13.46 11.57
N ALA A 66 13.11 14.12 12.54
CA ALA A 66 11.67 14.26 12.56
C ALA A 66 11.18 15.71 12.72
N THR A 67 10.05 16.00 12.07
CA THR A 67 9.34 17.28 12.17
C THR A 67 7.83 17.09 12.11
N THR A 68 7.10 18.02 12.72
CA THR A 68 5.65 18.14 12.56
C THR A 68 5.27 19.04 11.38
N ASN A 69 6.24 19.72 10.77
CA ASN A 69 6.07 20.59 9.61
C ASN A 69 6.24 19.81 8.31
N ARG A 70 5.15 19.69 7.54
CA ARG A 70 5.13 18.98 6.26
C ARG A 70 6.07 19.60 5.23
N GLN A 71 6.11 20.93 5.16
CA GLN A 71 6.92 21.65 4.17
C GLN A 71 8.42 21.46 4.42
N GLU A 72 8.86 21.43 5.68
CA GLU A 72 10.26 21.12 6.03
C GLU A 72 10.66 19.72 5.59
N ALA A 73 9.77 18.73 5.77
CA ALA A 73 10.03 17.37 5.36
C ALA A 73 10.15 17.26 3.82
N ILE A 74 9.25 17.91 3.07
CA ILE A 74 9.19 17.86 1.60
C ILE A 74 10.30 18.67 0.93
N LYS A 75 10.75 19.77 1.55
CA LYS A 75 11.76 20.67 0.98
C LYS A 75 13.00 19.90 0.51
N ASP A 76 13.40 20.08 -0.74
CA ASP A 76 14.56 19.42 -1.36
C ASP A 76 14.49 17.88 -1.41
N ALA A 77 13.32 17.27 -1.22
CA ALA A 77 13.15 15.82 -1.30
C ALA A 77 13.34 15.31 -2.74
N ASP A 78 14.00 14.15 -2.87
CA ASP A 78 14.06 13.35 -4.10
C ASP A 78 12.86 12.39 -4.21
N PHE A 79 12.37 11.91 -3.06
CA PHE A 79 11.20 11.04 -2.97
C PHE A 79 10.28 11.47 -1.83
N VAL A 80 8.97 11.36 -2.04
CA VAL A 80 7.96 11.63 -1.01
C VAL A 80 7.07 10.41 -0.85
N VAL A 81 7.26 9.68 0.25
CA VAL A 81 6.45 8.52 0.61
C VAL A 81 5.23 9.00 1.39
N VAL A 82 4.04 8.67 0.89
CA VAL A 82 2.77 9.06 1.52
C VAL A 82 2.09 7.83 2.12
N MET A 83 1.94 7.84 3.44
CA MET A 83 1.36 6.74 4.24
C MET A 83 0.35 7.28 5.27
N ILE A 84 -0.47 8.23 4.85
CA ILE A 84 -1.41 8.95 5.71
C ILE A 84 -2.68 8.13 6.00
N GLN A 85 -3.25 8.35 7.19
CA GLN A 85 -4.61 7.95 7.57
C GLN A 85 -5.31 9.14 8.21
N VAL A 86 -6.00 9.94 7.40
CA VAL A 86 -6.63 11.20 7.81
C VAL A 86 -7.81 10.89 8.74
N GLY A 87 -7.76 11.45 9.95
CA GLY A 87 -8.74 11.19 11.02
C GLY A 87 -8.44 9.95 11.88
N GLY A 88 -7.36 9.21 11.59
CA GLY A 88 -6.92 8.09 12.41
C GLY A 88 -7.96 6.97 12.57
N PHE A 89 -7.92 6.27 13.70
CA PHE A 89 -8.84 5.18 13.99
C PHE A 89 -10.27 5.65 14.32
N GLU A 90 -10.43 6.85 14.84
CA GLU A 90 -11.74 7.40 15.17
C GLU A 90 -12.58 7.63 13.91
N ALA A 91 -12.03 8.33 12.92
CA ALA A 91 -12.73 8.52 11.64
C ALA A 91 -12.93 7.19 10.88
N TYR A 92 -11.98 6.26 11.00
CA TYR A 92 -12.14 4.93 10.42
C TYR A 92 -13.26 4.12 11.10
N GLY A 93 -13.45 4.27 12.41
CA GLY A 93 -14.62 3.70 13.10
C GLY A 93 -15.93 4.22 12.52
N VAL A 94 -16.01 5.53 12.25
CA VAL A 94 -17.18 6.15 11.61
C VAL A 94 -17.41 5.63 10.19
N ASP A 95 -16.35 5.35 9.42
CA ASP A 95 -16.44 4.76 8.06
C ASP A 95 -17.17 3.41 8.04
N TYR A 96 -17.13 2.70 9.16
CA TYR A 96 -17.73 1.38 9.33
C TYR A 96 -19.07 1.45 10.07
N GLU A 97 -19.12 2.13 11.22
CA GLU A 97 -20.29 2.16 12.11
C GLU A 97 -21.50 2.85 11.48
N VAL A 98 -21.29 3.94 10.73
CA VAL A 98 -22.39 4.66 10.10
C VAL A 98 -23.05 3.79 9.03
N PRO A 99 -22.33 3.22 8.03
CA PRO A 99 -22.96 2.32 7.05
C PRO A 99 -23.62 1.10 7.69
N LEU A 100 -22.99 0.49 8.71
CA LEU A 100 -23.54 -0.67 9.40
C LEU A 100 -24.88 -0.36 10.07
N LYS A 101 -25.05 0.83 10.67
CA LYS A 101 -26.33 1.29 11.23
C LYS A 101 -27.47 1.28 10.20
N TYR A 102 -27.17 1.44 8.91
CA TYR A 102 -28.13 1.41 7.82
C TYR A 102 -28.17 0.06 7.08
N GLY A 103 -27.58 -0.99 7.65
CA GLY A 103 -27.59 -2.35 7.09
C GLY A 103 -26.56 -2.59 5.99
N VAL A 104 -25.56 -1.71 5.85
CA VAL A 104 -24.45 -1.90 4.90
C VAL A 104 -23.22 -2.38 5.67
N ASP A 105 -23.00 -3.70 5.64
CA ASP A 105 -21.79 -4.32 6.19
C ASP A 105 -20.64 -4.26 5.16
N GLN A 106 -19.44 -3.93 5.63
CA GLN A 106 -18.23 -3.75 4.82
C GLN A 106 -17.08 -4.44 5.54
N CYS A 107 -16.33 -5.33 4.88
CA CYS A 107 -15.29 -6.09 5.57
C CYS A 107 -14.10 -5.23 6.02
N ILE A 108 -13.72 -4.22 5.23
CA ILE A 108 -12.60 -3.29 5.49
C ILE A 108 -13.09 -1.84 5.37
N GLY A 109 -13.73 -1.46 4.27
CA GLY A 109 -14.26 -0.11 4.06
C GLY A 109 -13.18 0.97 3.83
N ASP A 110 -11.99 0.59 3.36
CA ASP A 110 -10.90 1.55 3.10
C ASP A 110 -10.71 1.90 1.60
N THR A 111 -11.41 1.19 0.72
CA THR A 111 -11.19 1.26 -0.73
C THR A 111 -12.48 1.59 -1.48
N LEU A 112 -13.53 0.79 -1.30
CA LEU A 112 -14.85 0.95 -1.92
C LEU A 112 -15.95 1.03 -0.86
N GLY A 113 -17.20 1.04 -1.31
CA GLY A 113 -18.38 1.17 -0.46
C GLY A 113 -18.48 2.57 0.17
N PRO A 114 -19.50 2.78 1.03
CA PRO A 114 -19.64 4.04 1.75
C PRO A 114 -18.39 4.42 2.56
N GLY A 115 -17.73 3.46 3.22
CA GLY A 115 -16.51 3.70 3.99
C GLY A 115 -15.37 4.19 3.11
N GLY A 116 -15.12 3.53 1.97
CA GLY A 116 -14.12 3.96 0.99
C GLY A 116 -14.42 5.34 0.41
N ILE A 117 -15.69 5.68 0.18
CA ILE A 117 -16.12 7.01 -0.27
C ILE A 117 -15.83 8.07 0.80
N PHE A 118 -16.22 7.83 2.06
CA PHE A 118 -15.98 8.77 3.16
C PHE A 118 -14.49 8.99 3.37
N ARG A 119 -13.70 7.91 3.36
CA ARG A 119 -12.25 7.96 3.44
C ARG A 119 -11.65 8.73 2.29
N GLY A 120 -12.07 8.47 1.05
CA GLY A 120 -11.62 9.20 -0.14
C GLY A 120 -11.86 10.69 -0.04
N GLN A 121 -13.06 11.11 0.38
CA GLN A 121 -13.40 12.53 0.57
C GLN A 121 -12.53 13.22 1.62
N ARG A 122 -12.08 12.50 2.66
CA ARG A 122 -11.15 13.05 3.67
C ARG A 122 -9.69 13.02 3.21
N HIS A 123 -9.27 12.00 2.47
CA HIS A 123 -7.89 11.79 2.07
C HIS A 123 -7.48 12.68 0.89
N ILE A 124 -8.32 12.78 -0.14
CA ILE A 124 -7.98 13.47 -1.39
C ILE A 124 -7.56 14.94 -1.15
N PRO A 125 -8.26 15.76 -0.35
CA PRO A 125 -7.84 17.14 -0.10
C PRO A 125 -6.44 17.24 0.51
N VAL A 126 -6.13 16.39 1.51
CA VAL A 126 -4.81 16.35 2.16
C VAL A 126 -3.73 15.86 1.20
N LEU A 127 -4.06 14.90 0.34
CA LEU A 127 -3.15 14.43 -0.71
C LEU A 127 -2.84 15.53 -1.72
N MET A 128 -3.83 16.34 -2.10
CA MET A 128 -3.62 17.50 -2.97
C MET A 128 -2.77 18.59 -2.31
N ASP A 129 -2.90 18.79 -0.98
CA ASP A 129 -1.99 19.68 -0.25
C ASP A 129 -0.54 19.19 -0.29
N ILE A 130 -0.31 17.88 -0.12
CA ILE A 130 1.03 17.27 -0.23
C ILE A 130 1.57 17.49 -1.65
N ALA A 131 0.75 17.26 -2.68
CA ALA A 131 1.15 17.44 -4.07
C ALA A 131 1.56 18.90 -4.37
N ARG A 132 0.78 19.88 -3.91
CA ARG A 132 1.12 21.31 -4.03
C ARG A 132 2.43 21.68 -3.34
N ASP A 133 2.65 21.16 -2.14
CA ASP A 133 3.91 21.37 -1.43
C ASP A 133 5.07 20.74 -2.20
N MET A 134 4.89 19.57 -2.83
CA MET A 134 5.91 18.94 -3.66
C MET A 134 6.25 19.76 -4.91
N GLU A 135 5.24 20.27 -5.63
CA GLU A 135 5.43 21.11 -6.82
C GLU A 135 6.29 22.35 -6.53
N THR A 136 6.20 22.89 -5.31
CA THR A 136 6.89 24.12 -4.92
C THR A 136 8.23 23.85 -4.21
N LEU A 137 8.32 22.79 -3.41
CA LEU A 137 9.42 22.61 -2.45
C LEU A 137 10.31 21.40 -2.73
N ALA A 138 9.81 20.37 -3.42
CA ALA A 138 10.62 19.18 -3.72
C ALA A 138 11.61 19.47 -4.86
N LYS A 139 12.59 18.59 -5.05
CA LYS A 139 13.52 18.73 -6.19
C LYS A 139 12.78 18.51 -7.51
N PRO A 140 13.22 19.15 -8.61
CA PRO A 140 12.79 18.77 -9.95
C PRO A 140 12.99 17.27 -10.19
N GLY A 141 11.94 16.59 -10.66
CA GLY A 141 11.94 15.15 -10.87
C GLY A 141 11.69 14.30 -9.62
N ALA A 142 11.31 14.89 -8.50
CA ALA A 142 10.91 14.15 -7.32
C ALA A 142 9.67 13.28 -7.59
N ILE A 143 9.66 12.07 -7.01
CA ILE A 143 8.57 11.10 -7.21
C ILE A 143 7.79 10.90 -5.91
N MET A 144 6.47 11.00 -5.99
CA MET A 144 5.56 10.60 -4.93
C MET A 144 5.33 9.08 -4.96
N LEU A 145 5.60 8.42 -3.84
CA LEU A 145 5.29 7.01 -3.62
C LEU A 145 4.05 6.94 -2.73
N GLN A 146 2.89 6.77 -3.35
CA GLN A 146 1.60 6.83 -2.67
C GLN A 146 1.18 5.43 -2.19
N TYR A 147 1.09 5.24 -0.88
CA TYR A 147 0.63 4.01 -0.22
C TYR A 147 -0.74 4.15 0.45
N ALA A 148 -1.28 5.36 0.57
CA ALA A 148 -2.53 5.58 1.28
C ALA A 148 -3.75 5.19 0.42
N ASN A 149 -4.65 4.39 1.02
CA ASN A 149 -5.97 4.08 0.47
C ASN A 149 -6.98 5.22 0.66
N PRO A 150 -8.00 5.36 -0.21
CA PRO A 150 -8.33 4.49 -1.34
C PRO A 150 -7.42 4.73 -2.56
N MET A 151 -6.58 3.75 -2.92
CA MET A 151 -5.48 3.93 -3.86
C MET A 151 -5.95 4.43 -5.24
N ALA A 152 -6.95 3.76 -5.82
CA ALA A 152 -7.44 4.09 -7.16
C ALA A 152 -8.03 5.50 -7.22
N ALA A 153 -8.83 5.89 -6.22
CA ALA A 153 -9.42 7.22 -6.16
C ALA A 153 -8.35 8.30 -5.89
N ASN A 154 -7.40 8.03 -5.01
CA ASN A 154 -6.27 8.92 -4.72
C ASN A 154 -5.39 9.15 -5.96
N CYS A 155 -5.01 8.08 -6.65
CA CYS A 155 -4.22 8.16 -7.88
C CYS A 155 -4.98 8.86 -9.01
N MET A 156 -6.28 8.61 -9.13
CA MET A 156 -7.13 9.32 -10.09
C MET A 156 -7.20 10.82 -9.78
N ALA A 157 -7.30 11.21 -8.51
CA ALA A 157 -7.30 12.61 -8.10
C ALA A 157 -5.96 13.28 -8.43
N LEU A 158 -4.84 12.65 -8.09
CA LEU A 158 -3.49 13.13 -8.44
C LEU A 158 -3.35 13.33 -9.95
N GLY A 159 -3.61 12.29 -10.75
CA GLY A 159 -3.43 12.33 -12.20
C GLY A 159 -4.36 13.29 -12.95
N LYS A 160 -5.44 13.77 -12.31
CA LYS A 160 -6.34 14.77 -12.88
C LYS A 160 -6.07 16.20 -12.43
N ASN A 161 -5.35 16.40 -11.32
CA ASN A 161 -5.32 17.69 -10.62
C ASN A 161 -3.91 18.14 -10.20
N SER A 162 -2.85 17.42 -10.56
CA SER A 162 -1.47 17.78 -10.23
C SER A 162 -0.49 17.28 -11.28
N ASP A 163 0.64 17.98 -11.40
CA ASP A 163 1.74 17.64 -12.31
C ASP A 163 2.84 16.83 -11.62
N VAL A 164 2.68 16.46 -10.34
CA VAL A 164 3.66 15.64 -9.63
C VAL A 164 3.83 14.28 -10.32
N SER A 165 5.07 13.83 -10.45
CA SER A 165 5.32 12.43 -10.82
C SER A 165 4.96 11.53 -9.64
N PHE A 166 4.09 10.55 -9.84
CA PHE A 166 3.65 9.66 -8.78
C PHE A 166 3.50 8.20 -9.24
N VAL A 167 3.62 7.29 -8.27
CA VAL A 167 3.29 5.87 -8.42
C VAL A 167 2.48 5.43 -7.20
N GLY A 168 1.34 4.79 -7.43
CA GLY A 168 0.56 4.11 -6.40
C GLY A 168 1.13 2.71 -6.15
N LEU A 169 1.41 2.37 -4.88
CA LEU A 169 2.07 1.13 -4.51
C LEU A 169 1.23 0.34 -3.50
N CYS A 170 0.97 -0.93 -3.82
CA CYS A 170 0.28 -1.88 -2.95
C CYS A 170 0.98 -3.24 -3.05
N HIS A 171 0.84 -4.08 -2.02
CA HIS A 171 1.54 -5.35 -1.87
C HIS A 171 0.71 -6.58 -2.29
N GLY A 172 -0.51 -6.37 -2.80
CA GLY A 172 -1.49 -7.45 -3.00
C GLY A 172 -1.08 -8.51 -4.02
N VAL A 173 -0.36 -8.13 -5.06
CA VAL A 173 0.21 -9.09 -6.02
C VAL A 173 1.24 -9.97 -5.34
N GLN A 174 2.15 -9.38 -4.58
CA GLN A 174 3.27 -10.08 -3.93
C GLN A 174 2.78 -11.06 -2.87
N THR A 175 1.81 -10.65 -2.03
CA THR A 175 1.20 -11.52 -1.02
C THR A 175 0.38 -12.64 -1.66
N THR A 176 -0.35 -12.35 -2.74
CA THR A 176 -1.12 -13.38 -3.43
C THR A 176 -0.20 -14.41 -4.11
N LEU A 177 0.96 -13.99 -4.60
CA LEU A 177 1.98 -14.91 -5.12
C LEU A 177 2.58 -15.80 -4.03
N ASP A 178 2.75 -15.31 -2.79
CA ASP A 178 3.18 -16.18 -1.67
C ASP A 178 2.17 -17.31 -1.44
N LEU A 179 0.86 -17.01 -1.54
CA LEU A 179 -0.20 -18.00 -1.42
C LEU A 179 -0.19 -18.99 -2.58
N ILE A 180 -0.14 -18.50 -3.83
CA ILE A 180 -0.08 -19.34 -5.03
C ILE A 180 1.13 -20.27 -4.97
N ALA A 181 2.30 -19.75 -4.62
CA ALA A 181 3.53 -20.53 -4.47
C ALA A 181 3.35 -21.66 -3.44
N GLY A 182 2.75 -21.34 -2.29
CA GLY A 182 2.42 -22.32 -1.27
C GLY A 182 1.39 -23.36 -1.71
N TYR A 183 0.37 -22.96 -2.49
CA TYR A 183 -0.68 -23.86 -2.97
C TYR A 183 -0.16 -24.85 -4.01
N CYS A 184 0.60 -24.36 -5.00
CA CYS A 184 1.18 -25.18 -6.07
C CYS A 184 2.51 -25.84 -5.66
N ALA A 185 2.99 -25.61 -4.43
CA ALA A 185 4.27 -26.11 -3.93
C ALA A 185 5.46 -25.80 -4.86
N VAL A 186 5.52 -24.57 -5.40
CA VAL A 186 6.61 -24.08 -6.26
C VAL A 186 7.30 -22.86 -5.64
N PRO A 187 8.59 -22.61 -5.93
CA PRO A 187 9.28 -21.41 -5.46
C PRO A 187 8.66 -20.15 -6.08
N LYS A 188 8.38 -19.13 -5.25
CA LYS A 188 7.75 -17.87 -5.68
C LYS A 188 8.56 -17.14 -6.75
N ASP A 189 9.88 -17.14 -6.63
CA ASP A 189 10.83 -16.50 -7.54
C ASP A 189 10.93 -17.20 -8.91
N GLU A 190 10.41 -18.43 -9.02
CA GLU A 190 10.31 -19.16 -10.29
C GLU A 190 8.96 -18.97 -11.00
N ILE A 191 7.99 -18.29 -10.36
CA ILE A 191 6.68 -18.02 -10.96
C ILE A 191 6.80 -16.80 -11.90
N THR A 192 6.49 -17.03 -13.18
CA THR A 192 6.34 -15.96 -14.17
C THR A 192 4.86 -15.64 -14.34
N TYR A 193 4.50 -14.37 -14.30
CA TYR A 193 3.09 -13.97 -14.37
C TYR A 193 2.89 -12.66 -15.13
N VAL A 194 1.64 -12.43 -15.55
CA VAL A 194 1.13 -11.13 -16.02
C VAL A 194 -0.08 -10.81 -15.17
N CYS A 195 -0.10 -9.62 -14.56
CA CYS A 195 -1.18 -9.16 -13.71
C CYS A 195 -1.78 -7.87 -14.26
N GLY A 196 -3.09 -7.70 -14.15
CA GLY A 196 -3.75 -6.46 -14.57
C GLY A 196 -5.12 -6.26 -13.92
N GLY A 197 -5.47 -4.99 -13.68
CA GLY A 197 -6.73 -4.60 -13.07
C GLY A 197 -6.61 -3.25 -12.36
N ILE A 198 -7.28 -3.13 -11.22
CA ILE A 198 -7.20 -1.97 -10.33
C ILE A 198 -6.77 -2.41 -8.94
N ASN A 199 -6.28 -1.48 -8.13
CA ASN A 199 -5.86 -1.76 -6.75
C ASN A 199 -6.93 -2.55 -5.96
N HIS A 200 -6.53 -3.66 -5.35
CA HIS A 200 -7.39 -4.62 -4.63
C HIS A 200 -8.39 -5.42 -5.50
N MET A 201 -8.23 -5.37 -6.83
CA MET A 201 -8.97 -6.19 -7.79
C MET A 201 -8.14 -6.36 -9.08
N ASP A 202 -6.92 -6.87 -8.95
CA ASP A 202 -6.10 -7.27 -10.09
C ASP A 202 -6.27 -8.76 -10.38
N TRP A 203 -6.04 -9.16 -11.62
CA TRP A 203 -6.20 -10.52 -12.09
C TRP A 203 -4.87 -11.06 -12.62
N PHE A 204 -4.52 -12.30 -12.26
CA PHE A 204 -3.35 -12.98 -12.82
C PHE A 204 -3.65 -13.50 -14.24
N LEU A 205 -3.58 -12.66 -15.25
CA LEU A 205 -3.89 -13.01 -16.64
C LEU A 205 -3.01 -14.12 -17.25
N ARG A 206 -1.78 -14.27 -16.73
CA ARG A 206 -0.87 -15.39 -17.04
C ARG A 206 -0.18 -15.80 -15.74
N LEU A 207 -0.03 -17.11 -15.52
CA LEU A 207 0.56 -17.65 -14.30
C LEU A 207 1.25 -18.98 -14.59
N GLU A 208 2.58 -18.97 -14.62
CA GLU A 208 3.39 -20.09 -15.11
C GLU A 208 4.59 -20.37 -14.20
N HIS A 209 4.99 -21.64 -14.12
CA HIS A 209 6.24 -22.08 -13.49
C HIS A 209 7.06 -22.86 -14.52
N GLN A 210 8.24 -22.36 -14.88
CA GLN A 210 9.11 -22.99 -15.91
C GLN A 210 8.37 -23.29 -17.24
N GLY A 211 7.46 -22.40 -17.65
CA GLY A 211 6.63 -22.54 -18.86
C GLY A 211 5.41 -23.45 -18.72
N ARG A 212 5.18 -24.06 -17.54
CA ARG A 212 3.96 -24.81 -17.22
C ARG A 212 2.90 -23.88 -16.66
N ASP A 213 1.70 -23.87 -17.26
CA ASP A 213 0.53 -23.16 -16.73
C ASP A 213 0.11 -23.73 -15.37
N LEU A 214 0.02 -22.87 -14.36
CA LEU A 214 -0.38 -23.24 -12.99
C LEU A 214 -1.90 -23.27 -12.81
N TYR A 215 -2.67 -22.72 -13.74
CA TYR A 215 -4.12 -22.64 -13.59
C TYR A 215 -4.86 -23.98 -13.48
N PRO A 216 -4.52 -25.04 -14.25
CA PRO A 216 -5.16 -26.35 -14.09
C PRO A 216 -5.02 -26.89 -12.66
N GLU A 217 -3.83 -26.80 -12.10
CA GLU A 217 -3.54 -27.24 -10.73
C GLU A 217 -4.29 -26.38 -9.70
N LEU A 218 -4.26 -25.05 -9.85
CA LEU A 218 -5.02 -24.15 -8.98
C LEU A 218 -6.52 -24.47 -9.00
N ARG A 219 -7.11 -24.76 -10.17
CA ARG A 219 -8.54 -25.12 -10.24
C ARG A 219 -8.83 -26.37 -9.41
N GLU A 220 -8.02 -27.41 -9.52
CA GLU A 220 -8.19 -28.64 -8.74
C GLU A 220 -8.01 -28.40 -7.23
N LEU A 221 -7.04 -27.58 -6.83
CA LEU A 221 -6.80 -27.25 -5.42
C LEU A 221 -7.98 -26.50 -4.80
N PHE A 222 -8.58 -25.56 -5.52
CA PHE A 222 -9.69 -24.74 -5.04
C PHE A 222 -11.02 -25.51 -4.92
N GLU A 223 -11.11 -26.72 -5.51
CA GLU A 223 -12.22 -27.64 -5.26
C GLU A 223 -12.08 -28.40 -3.93
N LYS A 224 -10.90 -28.36 -3.29
CA LYS A 224 -10.67 -29.03 -2.01
C LYS A 224 -11.05 -28.11 -0.82
N PRO A 225 -11.73 -28.63 0.22
CA PRO A 225 -12.24 -27.82 1.33
C PRO A 225 -11.18 -26.99 2.07
N GLU A 226 -9.95 -27.49 2.18
CA GLU A 226 -8.86 -26.85 2.91
C GLU A 226 -8.36 -25.56 2.23
N TYR A 227 -8.42 -25.46 0.91
CA TYR A 227 -8.11 -24.24 0.16
C TYR A 227 -9.33 -23.34 0.06
N TYR A 228 -10.49 -23.91 -0.29
CA TYR A 228 -11.74 -23.16 -0.44
C TYR A 228 -12.12 -22.39 0.82
N LYS A 229 -11.94 -22.97 2.01
CA LYS A 229 -12.27 -22.30 3.28
C LYS A 229 -11.51 -20.98 3.47
N ASN A 230 -10.26 -20.90 3.01
CA ASN A 230 -9.42 -19.72 3.13
C ASN A 230 -9.73 -18.68 2.04
N GLU A 231 -10.30 -19.15 0.92
CA GLU A 231 -10.46 -18.35 -0.28
C GLU A 231 -11.88 -18.25 -0.81
N LYS A 232 -12.90 -18.37 0.04
CA LYS A 232 -14.31 -18.54 -0.38
C LYS A 232 -14.73 -17.59 -1.51
N VAL A 233 -14.56 -16.28 -1.30
CA VAL A 233 -14.99 -15.27 -2.27
C VAL A 233 -14.11 -15.30 -3.52
N ARG A 234 -12.78 -15.38 -3.35
CA ARG A 234 -11.85 -15.45 -4.48
C ARG A 234 -12.02 -16.71 -5.31
N GLY A 235 -12.26 -17.85 -4.68
CA GLY A 235 -12.52 -19.14 -5.29
C GLY A 235 -13.82 -19.13 -6.09
N GLU A 236 -14.90 -18.56 -5.55
CA GLU A 236 -16.16 -18.41 -6.29
C GLU A 236 -15.99 -17.51 -7.51
N VAL A 237 -15.33 -16.34 -7.36
CA VAL A 237 -15.06 -15.46 -8.50
C VAL A 237 -14.12 -16.15 -9.50
N PHE A 238 -13.10 -16.86 -9.05
CA PHE A 238 -12.21 -17.63 -9.91
C PHE A 238 -12.95 -18.71 -10.71
N ARG A 239 -13.90 -19.44 -10.11
CA ARG A 239 -14.75 -20.41 -10.82
C ARG A 239 -15.56 -19.76 -11.95
N GLN A 240 -16.08 -18.56 -11.74
CA GLN A 240 -16.94 -17.88 -12.72
C GLN A 240 -16.14 -17.21 -13.85
N PHE A 241 -15.01 -16.59 -13.52
CA PHE A 241 -14.24 -15.77 -14.47
C PHE A 241 -13.01 -16.48 -15.06
N GLY A 242 -12.57 -17.58 -14.43
CA GLY A 242 -11.46 -18.41 -14.93
C GLY A 242 -10.06 -17.91 -14.59
N TYR A 243 -9.92 -16.74 -13.96
CA TYR A 243 -8.65 -16.14 -13.52
C TYR A 243 -8.68 -15.86 -12.00
N PHE A 244 -7.54 -16.07 -11.34
CA PHE A 244 -7.40 -15.83 -9.91
C PHE A 244 -7.05 -14.36 -9.65
N MET A 245 -7.52 -13.82 -8.53
CA MET A 245 -7.44 -12.39 -8.24
C MET A 245 -6.56 -12.05 -7.05
N THR A 246 -6.05 -10.83 -7.08
CA THR A 246 -5.34 -10.24 -5.96
C THR A 246 -6.27 -9.82 -4.83
N GLU A 247 -5.57 -9.73 -3.70
CA GLU A 247 -5.97 -9.42 -2.35
C GLU A 247 -6.96 -10.38 -1.71
N SER A 248 -7.12 -10.27 -0.40
CA SER A 248 -7.90 -11.20 0.39
C SER A 248 -9.37 -11.28 -0.03
N THR A 249 -10.00 -12.42 0.30
CA THR A 249 -11.45 -12.63 0.28
C THR A 249 -12.23 -11.45 0.88
N GLY A 250 -11.70 -10.84 1.95
CA GLY A 250 -12.31 -9.67 2.59
C GLY A 250 -12.39 -8.46 1.66
N HIS A 251 -11.28 -8.07 1.03
CA HIS A 251 -11.25 -6.95 0.08
C HIS A 251 -12.16 -7.22 -1.10
N LEU A 252 -12.04 -8.39 -1.71
CA LEU A 252 -12.86 -8.74 -2.86
C LEU A 252 -14.35 -8.71 -2.54
N SER A 253 -14.77 -9.14 -1.35
CA SER A 253 -16.19 -9.11 -0.99
C SER A 253 -16.81 -7.72 -1.15
N GLU A 254 -16.04 -6.63 -1.00
CA GLU A 254 -16.50 -5.25 -1.16
C GLU A 254 -16.76 -4.82 -2.60
N TYR A 255 -16.21 -5.55 -3.58
CA TYR A 255 -16.37 -5.27 -5.00
C TYR A 255 -17.55 -6.01 -5.65
N VAL A 256 -18.11 -7.01 -4.97
CA VAL A 256 -19.15 -7.87 -5.51
C VAL A 256 -20.39 -7.89 -4.61
N PRO A 257 -21.61 -7.99 -5.19
CA PRO A 257 -22.84 -7.86 -4.40
C PRO A 257 -23.25 -9.14 -3.64
N TRP A 258 -22.60 -10.28 -3.88
CA TRP A 258 -23.09 -11.60 -3.44
C TRP A 258 -22.52 -12.10 -2.12
N PHE A 259 -21.48 -11.45 -1.59
CA PHE A 259 -20.77 -11.93 -0.40
C PHE A 259 -20.79 -10.84 0.68
N ARG A 260 -21.65 -11.04 1.68
CA ARG A 260 -21.77 -10.24 2.91
C ARG A 260 -22.01 -11.19 4.07
#